data_AF-A2G8X7-F1
#
_entry.id   AF-A2G8X7-F1
#
_cell.length_a   1.000
_cell.length_b   1.000
_cell.length_c   1.000
_cell.angle_alpha   90.00
_cell.angle_beta   90.00
_cell.angle_gamma   90.00
#
_symmetry.space_group_name_H-M   'P 1'
#
loop_
_entity.id
_entity.type
_entity.pdbx_description
1 polymer ?
#
loop_
_entity_poly.entity_id
_entity_poly.type
_entity_poly.pdbx_seq_one_letter_code
_entity_poly.pdbx_strand_id
1 'polypeptide(L)'
;MLRVCTGDNSISHAAAVIGIAIIALGDPIGTQMSKRMFELILQYGKPNARKMVPIAIALTSISQPLPELVDQLHRIGHDPDVNVARAACVALGLIGAGTNNTRVINTLFALELYHKNDTSVLTLLRNSVGLTHLGQGLMTLSPTYGDGLLIHQVALASLLAVAYSCMNSEELLIKKDPLLLFFIVPAIGPRFLVTLDENLEILPLQVRVGQAVDVVGQAGKPRKITGFQTLDTPVVLEAGKRAEFVDDTYEPLSPILEGFVIVRKRENKANEEKQQ
;
A
#
# COMPACT_ATOMS: atom_id res chain seq x y z
N MET A 1 -4.55 24.99 11.43
CA MET A 1 -3.10 25.11 11.70
C MET A 1 -2.25 25.52 10.48
N LEU A 2 -2.50 25.03 9.26
CA LEU A 2 -1.65 25.37 8.09
C LEU A 2 -1.73 26.83 7.58
N ARG A 3 -2.73 27.61 8.01
CA ARG A 3 -2.88 29.03 7.64
C ARG A 3 -2.05 29.98 8.53
N VAL A 4 -1.51 29.49 9.66
CA VAL A 4 -0.88 30.32 10.71
C VAL A 4 0.65 30.33 10.62
N CYS A 5 1.26 29.51 9.77
CA CYS A 5 2.71 29.55 9.53
C CYS A 5 3.05 30.68 8.55
N THR A 6 3.21 31.87 9.10
CA THR A 6 3.61 33.13 8.44
C THR A 6 5.08 33.19 8.02
N GLY A 7 5.88 32.14 8.26
CA GLY A 7 7.27 32.08 7.83
C GLY A 7 7.45 31.59 6.38
N ASP A 8 8.41 32.18 5.68
CA ASP A 8 8.88 31.84 4.32
C ASP A 8 9.50 30.43 4.20
N ASN A 9 9.45 29.62 5.26
CA ASN A 9 9.93 28.25 5.29
C ASN A 9 8.95 27.35 4.52
N SER A 10 9.03 27.40 3.20
CA SER A 10 8.20 26.64 2.27
C SER A 10 8.37 25.11 2.41
N ILE A 11 9.52 24.68 2.94
CA ILE A 11 9.86 23.27 3.20
C ILE A 11 9.13 22.72 4.43
N SER A 12 8.96 23.51 5.50
CA SER A 12 8.28 23.05 6.72
C SER A 12 6.79 22.78 6.49
N HIS A 13 6.16 23.51 5.57
CA HIS A 13 4.78 23.27 5.16
C HIS A 13 4.63 21.93 4.45
N ALA A 14 5.56 21.57 3.56
CA ALA A 14 5.54 20.29 2.88
C ALA A 14 5.82 19.13 3.86
N ALA A 15 6.74 19.31 4.81
CA ALA A 15 6.98 18.32 5.88
C ALA A 15 5.73 18.11 6.77
N ALA A 16 4.98 19.17 7.08
CA ALA A 16 3.75 19.06 7.86
C ALA A 16 2.66 18.25 7.14
N VAL A 17 2.56 18.36 5.81
CA VAL A 17 1.61 17.57 5.00
C VAL A 17 1.96 16.09 5.02
N ILE A 18 3.25 15.73 4.93
CA ILE A 18 3.69 14.33 5.11
C ILE A 18 3.39 13.87 6.54
N GLY A 19 3.64 14.70 7.55
CA GLY A 19 3.37 14.38 8.96
C GLY A 19 1.91 14.00 9.22
N ILE A 20 0.95 14.70 8.59
CA ILE A 20 -0.48 14.36 8.66
C ILE A 20 -0.73 12.96 8.09
N ALA A 21 -0.10 12.61 6.96
CA ALA A 21 -0.27 11.28 6.36
C ALA A 21 0.27 10.16 7.27
N ILE A 22 1.38 10.39 7.97
CA ILE A 22 1.96 9.41 8.90
C ILE A 22 1.05 9.20 10.10
N ILE A 23 0.50 10.27 10.68
CA ILE A 23 -0.41 10.16 11.84
C ILE A 23 -1.67 9.38 11.45
N ALA A 24 -2.13 9.53 10.21
CA ALA A 24 -3.29 8.82 9.70
C ALA A 24 -3.02 7.35 9.37
N LEU A 25 -1.75 6.91 9.34
CA LEU A 25 -1.36 5.55 9.02
C LEU A 25 -1.73 4.62 10.19
N GLY A 26 -2.49 3.56 9.88
CA GLY A 26 -2.95 2.56 10.85
C GLY A 26 -4.46 2.66 11.13
N ASP A 27 -5.03 3.87 11.06
CA ASP A 27 -6.46 4.07 11.33
C ASP A 27 -7.25 4.28 10.03
N PRO A 28 -8.25 3.41 9.72
CA PRO A 28 -9.06 3.57 8.50
C PRO A 28 -9.90 4.85 8.54
N ILE A 29 -10.37 5.26 9.73
CA ILE A 29 -11.13 6.49 9.92
C ILE A 29 -10.21 7.71 9.74
N GLY A 30 -9.01 7.68 10.34
CA GLY A 30 -8.01 8.74 10.20
C GLY A 30 -7.58 8.94 8.75
N THR A 31 -7.43 7.86 8.00
CA THR A 31 -7.14 7.88 6.56
C THR A 31 -8.26 8.57 5.77
N GLN A 32 -9.53 8.25 6.03
CA GLN A 32 -10.66 8.91 5.34
C GLN A 32 -10.77 10.41 5.68
N MET A 33 -10.56 10.78 6.94
CA MET A 33 -10.60 12.19 7.37
C MET A 33 -9.45 13.00 6.76
N SER A 34 -8.26 12.40 6.68
CA SER A 34 -7.07 13.06 6.11
C SER A 34 -7.23 13.35 4.62
N LYS A 35 -7.89 12.45 3.85
CA LYS A 35 -8.22 12.68 2.43
C LYS A 35 -9.00 13.96 2.21
N ARG A 36 -10.04 14.21 3.03
CA ARG A 36 -10.83 15.46 2.97
C ARG A 36 -9.99 16.68 3.30
N MET A 37 -9.08 16.55 4.27
CA MET A 37 -8.18 17.66 4.62
C MET A 37 -7.18 17.96 3.49
N PHE A 38 -6.70 16.95 2.78
CA PHE A 38 -5.83 17.11 1.62
C PHE A 38 -6.49 17.86 0.46
N GLU A 39 -7.79 17.66 0.21
CA GLU A 39 -8.54 18.42 -0.81
C GLU A 39 -8.56 19.92 -0.50
N LEU A 40 -8.79 20.29 0.77
CA LEU A 40 -8.74 21.69 1.20
C LEU A 40 -7.34 22.29 1.05
N ILE A 41 -6.29 21.50 1.33
CA ILE A 41 -4.89 21.92 1.15
C ILE A 41 -4.56 22.10 -0.34
N LEU A 42 -5.14 21.29 -1.22
CA LEU A 42 -4.97 21.42 -2.67
C LEU A 42 -5.55 22.75 -3.18
N GLN A 43 -6.74 23.12 -2.72
CA GLN A 43 -7.43 24.35 -3.14
C GLN A 43 -6.80 25.63 -2.55
N TYR A 44 -6.45 25.63 -1.25
CA TYR A 44 -6.05 26.84 -0.53
C TYR A 44 -4.57 26.90 -0.15
N GLY A 45 -3.79 25.86 -0.45
CA GLY A 45 -2.40 25.72 -0.01
C GLY A 45 -1.39 26.48 -0.86
N LYS A 46 -0.26 26.82 -0.21
CA LYS A 46 0.98 27.30 -0.85
C LYS A 46 1.49 26.27 -1.88
N PRO A 47 2.25 26.68 -2.91
CA PRO A 47 2.67 25.78 -4.00
C PRO A 47 3.48 24.57 -3.51
N ASN A 48 4.34 24.73 -2.51
CA ASN A 48 5.12 23.61 -1.94
C ASN A 48 4.27 22.64 -1.13
N ALA A 49 3.21 23.13 -0.46
CA ALA A 49 2.26 22.27 0.22
C ALA A 49 1.45 21.46 -0.82
N ARG A 50 0.99 22.12 -1.90
CA ARG A 50 0.24 21.50 -3.00
C ARG A 50 1.03 20.38 -3.67
N LYS A 51 2.32 20.59 -3.93
CA LYS A 51 3.23 19.57 -4.49
C LYS A 51 3.26 18.28 -3.66
N MET A 52 3.17 18.38 -2.33
CA MET A 52 3.32 17.23 -1.45
C MET A 52 2.00 16.46 -1.22
N VAL A 53 0.85 17.07 -1.53
CA VAL A 53 -0.46 16.44 -1.33
C VAL A 53 -0.59 15.08 -2.03
N PRO A 54 -0.21 14.91 -3.31
CA PRO A 54 -0.34 13.61 -3.99
C PRO A 54 0.45 12.49 -3.29
N ILE A 55 1.66 12.80 -2.84
CA ILE A 55 2.53 11.84 -2.13
C ILE A 55 1.94 11.51 -0.77
N ALA A 56 1.41 12.51 -0.05
CA ALA A 56 0.73 12.30 1.22
C ALA A 56 -0.51 11.41 1.06
N ILE A 57 -1.29 11.59 0.00
CA ILE A 57 -2.40 10.69 -0.35
C ILE A 57 -1.87 9.27 -0.57
N ALA A 58 -0.80 9.09 -1.34
CA ALA A 58 -0.22 7.77 -1.58
C ALA A 58 0.29 7.09 -0.30
N LEU A 59 0.91 7.83 0.62
CA LEU A 59 1.39 7.30 1.89
C LEU A 59 0.27 6.76 2.78
N THR A 60 -0.94 7.32 2.70
CA THR A 60 -2.09 6.80 3.46
C THR A 60 -2.62 5.46 2.94
N SER A 61 -2.33 5.09 1.69
CA SER A 61 -2.86 3.88 1.05
C SER A 61 -1.82 3.22 0.14
N ILE A 62 -0.71 2.79 0.73
CA ILE A 62 0.39 2.14 0.01
C ILE A 62 0.00 0.70 -0.34
N SER A 63 0.20 0.30 -1.61
CA SER A 63 -0.17 -1.03 -2.13
C SER A 63 -1.66 -1.41 -1.97
N GLN A 64 -2.54 -0.45 -1.62
CA GLN A 64 -3.99 -0.58 -1.61
C GLN A 64 -4.59 0.37 -2.66
N PRO A 65 -4.76 -0.09 -3.91
CA PRO A 65 -5.34 0.74 -4.96
C PRO A 65 -6.85 0.86 -4.79
N LEU A 66 -7.28 1.90 -4.08
CA LEU A 66 -8.69 2.28 -4.04
C LEU A 66 -9.05 3.04 -5.34
N PRO A 67 -10.09 2.61 -6.08
CA PRO A 67 -10.57 3.27 -7.29
C PRO A 67 -10.70 4.80 -7.18
N GLU A 68 -11.22 5.27 -6.06
CA GLU A 68 -11.44 6.70 -5.78
C GLU A 68 -10.14 7.51 -5.76
N LEU A 69 -9.08 6.94 -5.18
CA LEU A 69 -7.78 7.61 -5.06
C LEU A 69 -7.05 7.66 -6.40
N VAL A 70 -7.19 6.61 -7.21
CA VAL A 70 -6.62 6.58 -8.55
C VAL A 70 -7.25 7.67 -9.43
N ASP A 71 -8.57 7.84 -9.36
CA ASP A 71 -9.26 8.91 -10.10
C ASP A 71 -8.89 10.30 -9.58
N GLN A 72 -8.76 10.47 -8.26
CA GLN A 72 -8.33 11.74 -7.66
C GLN A 72 -6.91 12.11 -8.12
N LEU A 73 -5.97 11.18 -8.07
CA LEU A 73 -4.60 11.40 -8.54
C LEU A 73 -4.52 11.61 -10.05
N HIS A 74 -5.38 10.95 -10.83
CA HIS A 74 -5.47 11.19 -12.27
C HIS A 74 -5.87 12.64 -12.57
N ARG A 75 -6.85 13.19 -11.84
CA ARG A 75 -7.24 14.61 -11.97
C ARG A 75 -6.09 15.55 -11.60
N ILE A 76 -5.36 15.25 -10.52
CA ILE A 76 -4.20 16.05 -10.10
C ILE A 76 -3.03 15.95 -11.09
N GLY A 77 -2.90 14.83 -11.80
CA GLY A 77 -1.85 14.61 -12.80
C GLY A 77 -1.99 15.47 -14.08
N HIS A 78 -3.17 16.01 -14.35
CA HIS A 78 -3.45 16.94 -15.46
C HIS A 78 -3.31 18.42 -15.06
N ASP A 79 -2.85 18.71 -13.84
CA ASP A 79 -2.59 20.08 -13.40
C ASP A 79 -1.46 20.72 -14.24
N PRO A 80 -1.58 22.00 -14.68
CA PRO A 80 -0.52 22.71 -15.40
C PRO A 80 0.82 22.79 -14.65
N ASP A 81 0.81 22.68 -13.31
CA ASP A 81 2.04 22.70 -12.52
C ASP A 81 2.84 21.39 -12.68
N VAL A 82 3.90 21.41 -13.49
CA VAL A 82 4.77 20.24 -13.76
C VAL A 82 5.29 19.58 -12.48
N ASN A 83 5.57 20.37 -11.43
CA ASN A 83 6.02 19.84 -10.14
C ASN A 83 4.97 18.99 -9.42
N VAL A 84 3.68 19.35 -9.53
CA VAL A 84 2.56 18.61 -8.97
C VAL A 84 2.30 17.35 -9.81
N ALA A 85 2.37 17.47 -11.14
CA ALA A 85 2.23 16.34 -12.05
C ALA A 85 3.29 15.25 -11.79
N ARG A 86 4.57 15.63 -11.61
CA ARG A 86 5.66 14.70 -11.23
C ARG A 86 5.36 13.97 -9.91
N ALA A 87 4.87 14.69 -8.90
CA ALA A 87 4.53 14.11 -7.60
C ALA A 87 3.32 13.14 -7.71
N ALA A 88 2.32 13.49 -8.52
CA ALA A 88 1.16 12.64 -8.79
C ALA A 88 1.53 11.34 -9.51
N CYS A 89 2.49 11.38 -10.44
CA CYS A 89 2.99 10.18 -11.13
C CYS A 89 3.63 9.20 -10.14
N VAL A 90 4.54 9.69 -9.28
CA VAL A 90 5.18 8.86 -8.24
C VAL A 90 4.14 8.33 -7.24
N ALA A 91 3.18 9.16 -6.84
CA ALA A 91 2.08 8.76 -5.97
C ALA A 91 1.25 7.61 -6.55
N LEU A 92 0.91 7.66 -7.85
CA LEU A 92 0.22 6.56 -8.54
C LEU A 92 1.04 5.26 -8.51
N GLY A 93 2.35 5.36 -8.73
CA GLY A 93 3.26 4.21 -8.65
C GLY A 93 3.29 3.58 -7.25
N LEU A 94 3.30 4.38 -6.19
CA LEU A 94 3.30 3.91 -4.80
C LEU A 94 1.96 3.26 -4.39
N ILE A 95 0.82 3.79 -4.84
CA ILE A 95 -0.50 3.20 -4.55
C ILE A 95 -0.67 1.85 -5.25
N GLY A 96 -0.24 1.75 -6.51
CA GLY A 96 -0.33 0.52 -7.31
C GLY A 96 0.82 -0.45 -7.11
N ALA A 97 1.74 -0.19 -6.17
CA ALA A 97 2.97 -0.94 -6.05
C ALA A 97 2.71 -2.42 -5.78
N GLY A 98 3.18 -3.26 -6.71
CA GLY A 98 3.08 -4.72 -6.64
C GLY A 98 1.65 -5.27 -6.63
N THR A 99 0.65 -4.48 -7.06
CA THR A 99 -0.73 -4.97 -7.20
C THR A 99 -1.10 -5.33 -8.64
N ASN A 100 -0.25 -4.98 -9.62
CA ASN A 100 -0.51 -5.16 -11.05
C ASN A 100 -1.95 -4.76 -11.46
N ASN A 101 -2.44 -3.64 -10.90
CA ASN A 101 -3.83 -3.24 -11.11
C ASN A 101 -3.95 -2.55 -12.47
N THR A 102 -4.77 -3.12 -13.35
CA THR A 102 -4.99 -2.63 -14.72
C THR A 102 -5.46 -1.18 -14.75
N ARG A 103 -6.26 -0.74 -13.77
CA ARG A 103 -6.74 0.64 -13.71
C ARG A 103 -5.60 1.64 -13.50
N VAL A 104 -4.68 1.35 -12.56
CA VAL A 104 -3.52 2.23 -12.29
C VAL A 104 -2.63 2.29 -13.53
N ILE A 105 -2.36 1.14 -14.16
CA ILE A 105 -1.56 1.04 -15.37
C ILE A 105 -2.17 1.87 -16.51
N ASN A 106 -3.48 1.74 -16.74
CA ASN A 106 -4.18 2.52 -17.76
C ASN A 106 -4.13 4.03 -17.46
N THR A 107 -4.26 4.44 -16.20
CA THR A 107 -4.14 5.86 -15.83
C THR A 107 -2.72 6.41 -16.01
N LEU A 108 -1.69 5.60 -15.75
CA LEU A 108 -0.30 5.98 -16.02
C LEU A 108 -0.06 6.14 -17.53
N PHE A 109 -0.54 5.22 -18.37
CA PHE A 109 -0.44 5.36 -19.82
C PHE A 109 -1.19 6.58 -20.37
N ALA A 110 -2.35 6.91 -19.80
CA ALA A 110 -3.08 8.12 -20.16
C ALA A 110 -2.28 9.40 -19.85
N LEU A 111 -1.59 9.44 -18.71
CA LEU A 111 -0.71 10.55 -18.33
C LEU A 111 0.57 10.60 -19.18
N GLU A 112 1.11 9.44 -19.59
CA GLU A 112 2.28 9.36 -20.49
C GLU A 112 1.95 9.95 -21.86
N LEU A 113 0.75 9.68 -22.37
CA LEU A 113 0.30 10.21 -23.65
C LEU A 113 0.15 11.75 -23.63
N TYR A 114 -0.27 12.29 -22.49
CA TYR A 114 -0.45 13.74 -22.30
C TYR A 114 0.89 14.46 -22.15
N HIS A 115 1.80 13.93 -21.32
CA HIS A 115 3.09 14.56 -20.99
C HIS A 115 4.25 14.16 -21.93
N LYS A 116 3.97 13.87 -23.20
CA LYS A 116 4.99 13.42 -24.18
C LYS A 116 6.18 14.38 -24.35
N ASN A 117 5.97 15.66 -24.11
CA ASN A 117 6.98 16.69 -24.32
C ASN A 117 8.00 16.77 -23.17
N ASP A 118 7.64 16.36 -21.95
CA ASP A 118 8.47 16.51 -20.77
C ASP A 118 9.20 15.22 -20.40
N THR A 119 10.49 15.14 -20.74
CA THR A 119 11.35 13.98 -20.39
C THR A 119 11.42 13.73 -18.89
N SER A 120 11.36 14.80 -18.08
CA SER A 120 11.41 14.72 -16.62
C SER A 120 10.22 13.97 -16.01
N VAL A 121 9.01 14.21 -16.51
CA VAL A 121 7.79 13.53 -16.06
C VAL A 121 7.81 12.08 -16.55
N LEU A 122 8.25 11.87 -17.79
CA LEU A 122 8.27 10.57 -18.45
C LEU A 122 9.18 9.56 -17.73
N THR A 123 10.37 9.99 -17.28
CA THR A 123 11.27 9.12 -16.49
C THR A 123 10.64 8.66 -15.17
N LEU A 124 9.99 9.57 -14.44
CA LEU A 124 9.28 9.23 -13.21
C LEU A 124 8.05 8.33 -13.46
N LEU A 125 7.35 8.54 -14.57
CA LEU A 125 6.20 7.75 -14.96
C LEU A 125 6.63 6.31 -15.30
N ARG A 126 7.72 6.12 -16.04
CA ARG A 126 8.30 4.79 -16.30
C ARG A 126 8.74 4.09 -15.02
N ASN A 127 9.40 4.79 -14.11
CA ASN A 127 9.74 4.24 -12.79
C ASN A 127 8.49 3.81 -12.02
N SER A 128 7.42 4.61 -12.10
CA SER A 128 6.14 4.31 -11.46
C SER A 128 5.47 3.07 -12.04
N VAL A 129 5.50 2.89 -13.37
CA VAL A 129 5.04 1.64 -14.02
C VAL A 129 5.87 0.46 -13.54
N GLY A 130 7.20 0.60 -13.44
CA GLY A 130 8.08 -0.43 -12.88
C GLY A 130 7.68 -0.84 -11.45
N LEU A 131 7.33 0.12 -10.59
CA LEU A 131 6.84 -0.13 -9.23
C LEU A 131 5.51 -0.89 -9.22
N THR A 132 4.62 -0.68 -10.19
CA THR A 132 3.34 -1.44 -10.24
C THR A 132 3.53 -2.93 -10.53
N HIS A 133 4.61 -3.29 -11.24
CA HIS A 133 4.97 -4.67 -11.58
C HIS A 133 6.01 -5.30 -10.63
N LEU A 134 6.21 -4.73 -9.44
CA LEU A 134 7.17 -5.20 -8.46
C LEU A 134 6.92 -6.68 -8.11
N GLY A 135 7.93 -7.54 -8.33
CA GLY A 135 7.84 -8.98 -8.12
C GLY A 135 6.74 -9.66 -8.96
N GLN A 136 6.38 -9.11 -10.12
CA GLN A 136 5.22 -9.53 -10.94
C GLN A 136 3.85 -9.47 -10.22
N GLY A 137 3.76 -8.74 -9.10
CA GLY A 137 2.58 -8.67 -8.24
C GLY A 137 2.65 -9.53 -6.98
N LEU A 138 3.77 -10.22 -6.75
CA LEU A 138 3.99 -11.07 -5.57
C LEU A 138 4.49 -10.31 -4.35
N MET A 139 4.87 -9.04 -4.50
CA MET A 139 5.48 -8.24 -3.46
C MET A 139 4.66 -6.97 -3.20
N THR A 140 4.70 -6.42 -2.00
CA THR A 140 4.05 -5.17 -1.60
C THR A 140 5.05 -4.20 -0.98
N LEU A 141 4.65 -2.93 -0.90
CA LEU A 141 5.38 -1.87 -0.19
C LEU A 141 4.67 -1.43 1.10
N SER A 142 3.61 -2.13 1.51
CA SER A 142 2.80 -1.73 2.66
C SER A 142 3.63 -1.77 3.96
N PRO A 143 3.74 -0.65 4.71
CA PRO A 143 4.49 -0.59 5.96
C PRO A 143 3.73 -1.21 7.15
N THR A 144 2.44 -1.47 6.98
CA THR A 144 1.58 -2.11 7.96
C THR A 144 1.70 -3.63 7.85
N TYR A 145 1.95 -4.28 8.99
CA TYR A 145 2.02 -5.72 9.14
C TYR A 145 0.88 -6.21 10.03
N GLY A 146 0.35 -7.40 9.74
CA GLY A 146 -0.68 -8.03 10.56
C GLY A 146 -1.98 -7.24 10.58
N ASP A 147 -2.71 -7.23 9.45
CA ASP A 147 -4.04 -6.62 9.33
C ASP A 147 -4.12 -5.13 9.75
N GLY A 148 -3.00 -4.39 9.64
CA GLY A 148 -2.93 -2.97 10.03
C GLY A 148 -2.63 -2.71 11.50
N LEU A 149 -2.40 -3.75 12.31
CA LEU A 149 -2.15 -3.62 13.75
C LEU A 149 -0.75 -3.11 14.09
N LEU A 150 0.27 -3.54 13.32
CA LEU A 150 1.67 -3.21 13.58
C LEU A 150 2.24 -2.39 12.42
N ILE A 151 3.04 -1.38 12.74
CA ILE A 151 3.77 -0.58 11.76
C ILE A 151 5.24 -0.99 11.80
N HIS A 152 5.78 -1.44 10.67
CA HIS A 152 7.20 -1.76 10.56
C HIS A 152 8.01 -0.46 10.43
N GLN A 153 8.81 -0.16 11.45
CA GLN A 153 9.56 1.11 11.54
C GLN A 153 10.55 1.31 10.39
N VAL A 154 11.25 0.24 9.96
CA VAL A 154 12.21 0.32 8.85
C VAL A 154 11.51 0.59 7.52
N ALA A 155 10.46 -0.16 7.17
CA ALA A 155 9.67 0.05 5.95
C ALA A 155 9.12 1.49 5.88
N LEU A 156 8.60 2.00 7.00
CA LEU A 156 8.11 3.37 7.09
C LEU A 156 9.26 4.39 6.90
N ALA A 157 10.41 4.19 7.54
CA ALA A 157 11.57 5.07 7.39
C ALA A 157 12.08 5.11 5.94
N SER A 158 12.12 3.98 5.25
CA SER A 158 12.49 3.92 3.83
C SER A 158 11.51 4.67 2.93
N LEU A 159 10.20 4.48 3.14
CA LEU A 159 9.17 5.19 2.37
C LEU A 159 9.22 6.69 2.62
N LEU A 160 9.53 7.11 3.85
CA LEU A 160 9.73 8.51 4.18
C LEU A 160 10.95 9.10 3.48
N ALA A 161 12.07 8.39 3.42
CA ALA A 161 13.25 8.84 2.68
C ALA A 161 12.92 9.11 1.20
N VAL A 162 12.12 8.24 0.58
CA VAL A 162 11.64 8.43 -0.81
C VAL A 162 10.66 9.62 -0.89
N ALA A 163 9.70 9.72 0.03
CA ALA A 163 8.73 10.82 0.05
C ALA A 163 9.36 12.21 0.23
N TYR A 164 10.34 12.33 1.13
CA TYR A 164 11.11 13.57 1.31
C TYR A 164 11.93 13.92 0.08
N SER A 165 12.42 12.92 -0.63
CA SER A 165 13.20 13.13 -1.85
C SER A 165 12.36 13.62 -3.03
N CYS A 166 11.07 13.30 -3.03
CA CYS A 166 10.12 13.85 -3.99
C CYS A 166 9.82 15.36 -3.76
N MET A 167 10.20 15.96 -2.62
CA MET A 167 10.11 17.42 -2.42
C MET A 167 10.88 18.18 -3.51
N ASN A 168 12.07 17.70 -3.86
CA ASN A 168 12.90 18.28 -4.91
C ASN A 168 13.16 17.24 -6.02
N SER A 169 12.07 16.79 -6.65
CA SER A 169 12.10 15.76 -7.69
C SER A 169 12.98 16.06 -8.90
N GLU A 170 13.19 17.33 -9.27
CA GLU A 170 13.98 17.64 -10.46
C GLU A 170 15.48 17.54 -10.20
N GLU A 171 15.97 18.15 -9.13
CA GLU A 171 17.41 18.16 -8.84
C GLU A 171 17.88 16.85 -8.25
N LEU A 172 17.09 16.22 -7.37
CA LEU A 172 17.54 15.06 -6.61
C LEU A 172 17.37 13.75 -7.39
N LEU A 173 16.15 13.48 -7.88
CA LEU A 173 15.80 12.20 -8.51
C LEU A 173 16.27 12.10 -9.98
N ILE A 174 16.27 13.22 -10.71
CA ILE A 174 16.53 13.21 -12.16
C ILE A 174 17.96 13.65 -12.48
N LYS A 175 18.44 14.75 -11.87
CA LYS A 175 19.75 15.34 -12.23
C LYS A 175 20.93 14.78 -11.43
N LYS A 176 20.76 14.50 -10.12
CA LYS A 176 21.86 14.03 -9.25
C LYS A 176 21.93 12.51 -9.19
N ASP A 177 21.06 11.89 -8.39
CA ASP A 177 21.21 10.49 -8.00
C ASP A 177 19.89 9.72 -8.12
N PRO A 178 19.61 9.09 -9.28
CA PRO A 178 18.45 8.20 -9.44
C PRO A 178 18.46 7.02 -8.47
N LEU A 179 19.64 6.66 -7.93
CA LEU A 179 19.83 5.58 -6.97
C LEU A 179 19.05 5.77 -5.67
N LEU A 180 18.67 7.00 -5.35
CA LEU A 180 17.93 7.31 -4.14
C LEU A 180 16.55 6.63 -4.12
N LEU A 181 15.98 6.31 -5.29
CA LEU A 181 14.74 5.54 -5.38
C LEU A 181 14.90 4.09 -4.87
N PHE A 182 16.12 3.52 -4.84
CA PHE A 182 16.38 2.19 -4.28
C PHE A 182 16.30 2.13 -2.76
N PHE A 183 16.21 3.25 -2.05
CA PHE A 183 15.91 3.22 -0.62
C PHE A 183 14.54 2.60 -0.30
N ILE A 184 13.72 2.31 -1.31
CA ILE A 184 12.45 1.58 -1.16
C ILE A 184 12.62 0.09 -0.85
N VAL A 185 13.80 -0.49 -1.07
CA VAL A 185 14.06 -1.94 -0.93
C VAL A 185 13.67 -2.52 0.44
N PRO A 186 13.97 -1.88 1.59
CA PRO A 186 13.57 -2.39 2.90
C PRO A 186 12.06 -2.42 3.14
N ALA A 187 11.27 -1.70 2.34
CA ALA A 187 9.81 -1.74 2.41
C ALA A 187 9.20 -2.87 1.58
N ILE A 188 10.00 -3.57 0.77
CA ILE A 188 9.52 -4.66 -0.08
C ILE A 188 9.26 -5.90 0.77
N GLY A 189 7.98 -6.30 0.89
CA GLY A 189 7.53 -7.51 1.57
C GLY A 189 6.82 -8.49 0.62
N PRO A 190 6.78 -9.79 0.93
CA PRO A 190 6.01 -10.77 0.17
C PRO A 190 4.50 -10.64 0.45
N ARG A 191 3.69 -10.87 -0.57
CA ARG A 191 2.21 -10.79 -0.54
C ARG A 191 1.50 -12.14 -0.60
N PHE A 192 2.24 -13.19 -0.93
CA PHE A 192 1.67 -14.53 -1.10
C PHE A 192 1.46 -15.21 0.25
N LEU A 193 0.56 -16.19 0.27
CA LEU A 193 0.36 -17.14 1.35
C LEU A 193 0.85 -18.52 0.87
N VAL A 194 1.90 -19.02 1.52
CA VAL A 194 2.45 -20.35 1.31
C VAL A 194 2.41 -21.09 2.65
N THR A 195 1.84 -22.28 2.66
CA THR A 195 1.81 -23.15 3.83
C THR A 195 2.94 -24.16 3.78
N LEU A 196 3.63 -24.29 4.91
CA LEU A 196 4.74 -25.19 5.12
C LEU A 196 4.40 -26.16 6.26
N ASP A 197 4.83 -27.40 6.13
CA ASP A 197 4.76 -28.40 7.22
C ASP A 197 5.91 -28.22 8.22
N GLU A 198 5.92 -29.00 9.31
CA GLU A 198 6.99 -28.97 10.32
C GLU A 198 8.37 -29.33 9.76
N ASN A 199 8.41 -30.07 8.65
CA ASN A 199 9.64 -30.40 7.91
C ASN A 199 10.04 -29.33 6.88
N LEU A 200 9.37 -28.18 6.86
CA LEU A 200 9.55 -27.07 5.90
C LEU A 200 9.24 -27.45 4.43
N GLU A 201 8.46 -28.52 4.21
CA GLU A 201 7.97 -28.89 2.88
C GLU A 201 6.67 -28.13 2.56
N ILE A 202 6.46 -27.81 1.28
CA ILE A 202 5.26 -27.09 0.83
C ILE A 202 4.06 -28.04 0.88
N LEU A 203 3.07 -27.71 1.70
CA LEU A 203 1.84 -28.49 1.83
C LEU A 203 0.67 -27.67 1.26
N PRO A 204 0.07 -28.07 0.12
CA PRO A 204 -1.10 -27.37 -0.41
C PRO A 204 -2.32 -27.62 0.49
N LEU A 205 -2.85 -26.54 1.09
CA LEU A 205 -4.05 -26.55 1.92
C LEU A 205 -5.12 -25.66 1.30
N GLN A 206 -6.39 -26.03 1.55
CA GLN A 206 -7.54 -25.24 1.10
C GLN A 206 -7.74 -24.03 2.02
N VAL A 207 -7.76 -22.85 1.42
CA VAL A 207 -7.92 -21.57 2.10
C VAL A 207 -9.08 -20.79 1.47
N ARG A 208 -9.94 -20.23 2.31
CA ARG A 208 -10.96 -19.26 1.94
C ARG A 208 -10.36 -17.86 1.97
N VAL A 209 -10.30 -17.21 0.83
CA VAL A 209 -9.86 -15.81 0.71
C VAL A 209 -11.06 -14.93 0.44
N GLY A 210 -11.26 -13.88 1.22
CA GLY A 210 -12.34 -12.90 1.01
C GLY A 210 -12.07 -11.58 1.70
N GLN A 211 -13.02 -10.65 1.66
CA GLN A 211 -12.83 -9.32 2.23
C GLN A 211 -12.85 -9.36 3.76
N ALA A 212 -11.89 -8.67 4.39
CA ALA A 212 -11.85 -8.51 5.83
C ALA A 212 -13.07 -7.73 6.34
N VAL A 213 -13.75 -8.28 7.35
CA VAL A 213 -14.82 -7.59 8.07
C VAL A 213 -14.46 -7.48 9.54
N ASP A 214 -14.79 -6.33 10.12
CA ASP A 214 -14.66 -6.13 11.56
C ASP A 214 -15.77 -6.91 12.28
N VAL A 215 -15.33 -7.74 13.22
CA VAL A 215 -16.16 -8.73 13.89
C VAL A 215 -16.73 -8.19 15.21
N VAL A 216 -16.24 -7.03 15.65
CA VAL A 216 -16.70 -6.39 16.89
C VAL A 216 -18.19 -6.05 16.80
N GLY A 217 -18.98 -6.54 17.78
CA GLY A 217 -20.41 -6.26 17.89
C GLY A 217 -21.35 -7.25 17.19
N GLN A 218 -20.83 -8.29 16.52
CA GLN A 218 -21.66 -9.35 15.94
C GLN A 218 -21.99 -10.43 16.98
N ALA A 219 -23.27 -10.78 17.10
CA ALA A 219 -23.71 -11.85 18.00
C ALA A 219 -23.44 -13.25 17.41
N GLY A 220 -22.96 -14.19 18.24
CA GLY A 220 -22.74 -15.60 17.86
C GLY A 220 -21.27 -15.94 17.62
N LYS A 221 -21.00 -16.81 16.63
CA LYS A 221 -19.64 -17.16 16.14
C LYS A 221 -19.41 -16.46 14.77
N PRO A 222 -19.17 -15.15 14.78
CA PRO A 222 -19.03 -14.36 13.56
C PRO A 222 -17.79 -14.77 12.75
N ARG A 223 -17.91 -14.73 11.43
CA ARG A 223 -16.80 -14.99 10.49
C ARG A 223 -16.03 -13.70 10.23
N LYS A 224 -14.69 -13.78 10.12
CA LYS A 224 -13.85 -12.60 9.86
C LYS A 224 -13.84 -12.20 8.39
N ILE A 225 -14.41 -13.03 7.51
CA ILE A 225 -14.39 -12.89 6.05
C ILE A 225 -15.80 -12.81 5.48
N THR A 226 -16.01 -11.92 4.52
CA THR A 226 -17.18 -11.91 3.63
C THR A 226 -16.77 -12.13 2.17
N GLY A 227 -17.68 -12.68 1.35
CA GLY A 227 -17.44 -12.90 -0.08
C GLY A 227 -16.24 -13.79 -0.39
N PHE A 228 -16.18 -14.98 0.21
CA PHE A 228 -15.00 -15.85 0.11
C PHE A 228 -14.97 -16.68 -1.19
N GLN A 229 -13.75 -16.93 -1.67
CA GLN A 229 -13.44 -17.94 -2.68
C GLN A 229 -12.51 -18.98 -2.04
N THR A 230 -12.81 -20.26 -2.26
CA THR A 230 -11.94 -21.36 -1.85
C THR A 230 -10.85 -21.56 -2.90
N LEU A 231 -9.60 -21.43 -2.48
CA LEU A 231 -8.40 -21.57 -3.30
C LEU A 231 -7.40 -22.47 -2.56
N ASP A 232 -6.54 -23.14 -3.31
CA ASP A 232 -5.46 -23.95 -2.74
C ASP A 232 -4.18 -23.12 -2.67
N THR A 233 -3.44 -23.21 -1.56
CA THR A 233 -2.12 -22.55 -1.42
C THR A 233 -1.10 -23.17 -2.39
N PRO A 234 -0.23 -22.35 -3.05
CA PRO A 234 0.05 -20.95 -2.76
C PRO A 234 -0.89 -19.95 -3.44
N VAL A 235 -1.33 -18.93 -2.69
CA VAL A 235 -2.27 -17.89 -3.19
C VAL A 235 -1.70 -16.50 -2.97
N VAL A 236 -1.94 -15.56 -3.88
CA VAL A 236 -1.62 -14.14 -3.67
C VAL A 236 -2.77 -13.46 -2.95
N LEU A 237 -2.51 -12.85 -1.80
CA LEU A 237 -3.53 -12.13 -1.03
C LEU A 237 -3.64 -10.70 -1.52
N GLU A 238 -4.79 -10.30 -2.07
CA GLU A 238 -5.01 -8.88 -2.35
C GLU A 238 -5.13 -8.06 -1.05
N ALA A 239 -4.93 -6.76 -1.17
CA ALA A 239 -4.85 -5.88 -0.01
C ALA A 239 -6.29 -5.65 0.52
N GLY A 240 -6.46 -5.84 1.83
CA GLY A 240 -7.78 -5.87 2.47
C GLY A 240 -8.53 -7.20 2.36
N LYS A 241 -7.95 -8.23 1.71
CA LYS A 241 -8.45 -9.61 1.77
C LYS A 241 -7.78 -10.37 2.92
N ARG A 242 -8.55 -11.23 3.56
CA ARG A 242 -8.12 -12.16 4.61
C ARG A 242 -8.25 -13.58 4.13
N ALA A 243 -7.39 -14.44 4.68
CA ALA A 243 -7.42 -15.88 4.49
C ALA A 243 -7.93 -16.57 5.77
N GLU A 244 -8.73 -17.63 5.61
CA GLU A 244 -9.11 -18.57 6.67
C GLU A 244 -8.98 -20.00 6.13
N PHE A 245 -8.43 -20.93 6.93
CA PHE A 245 -8.39 -22.34 6.53
C PHE A 245 -9.79 -22.96 6.45
N VAL A 246 -9.96 -23.86 5.49
CA VAL A 246 -11.19 -24.67 5.36
C VAL A 246 -11.15 -25.87 6.30
N ASP A 247 -9.99 -26.52 6.39
CA ASP A 247 -9.82 -27.78 7.11
C ASP A 247 -9.32 -27.56 8.54
N ASP A 248 -10.10 -28.03 9.52
CA ASP A 248 -9.73 -28.02 10.95
C ASP A 248 -8.68 -29.08 11.33
N THR A 249 -8.16 -29.84 10.36
CA THR A 249 -7.12 -30.88 10.57
C THR A 249 -5.76 -30.28 10.88
N TYR A 250 -5.55 -29.04 10.46
CA TYR A 250 -4.29 -28.35 10.49
C TYR A 250 -4.45 -27.01 11.22
N GLU A 251 -3.52 -26.71 12.12
CA GLU A 251 -3.52 -25.49 12.91
C GLU A 251 -2.28 -24.66 12.59
N PRO A 252 -2.44 -23.38 12.22
CA PRO A 252 -1.30 -22.51 12.01
C PRO A 252 -0.64 -22.15 13.34
N LEU A 253 0.69 -22.07 13.34
CA LEU A 253 1.45 -21.58 14.48
C LEU A 253 1.26 -20.06 14.70
N SER A 254 0.93 -19.31 13.64
CA SER A 254 0.63 -17.89 13.70
C SER A 254 -0.86 -17.62 13.52
N PRO A 255 -1.45 -16.66 14.26
CA PRO A 255 -2.85 -16.27 14.08
C PRO A 255 -3.08 -15.46 12.79
N ILE A 256 -2.00 -14.95 12.17
CA ILE A 256 -2.01 -14.17 10.94
C ILE A 256 -1.53 -15.07 9.79
N LEU A 257 -2.31 -15.13 8.72
CA LEU A 257 -2.02 -15.93 7.52
C LEU A 257 -1.47 -15.05 6.40
N GLU A 258 -0.22 -14.60 6.55
CA GLU A 258 0.49 -13.79 5.57
C GLU A 258 1.91 -14.37 5.36
N GLY A 259 2.39 -14.40 4.10
CA GLY A 259 3.73 -14.90 3.79
C GLY A 259 3.84 -16.40 3.94
N PHE A 260 4.86 -16.84 4.68
CA PHE A 260 5.08 -18.25 5.00
C PHE A 260 4.41 -18.59 6.32
N VAL A 261 3.44 -19.50 6.28
CA VAL A 261 2.75 -20.00 7.47
C VAL A 261 3.16 -21.44 7.71
N ILE A 262 3.76 -21.70 8.87
CA ILE A 262 4.04 -23.07 9.31
C ILE A 262 2.78 -23.61 9.97
N VAL A 263 2.39 -24.79 9.51
CA VAL A 263 1.15 -25.43 9.89
C VAL A 263 1.49 -26.75 10.59
N ARG A 264 0.82 -27.00 11.72
CA ARG A 264 0.95 -28.24 12.49
C ARG A 264 -0.32 -29.07 12.34
N LYS A 265 -0.16 -30.38 12.19
CA LYS A 265 -1.30 -31.30 12.24
C LYS A 265 -1.89 -31.36 13.65
N ARG A 266 -3.20 -31.14 13.81
CA ARG A 266 -3.87 -31.28 15.11
C ARG A 266 -3.98 -32.75 15.48
N GLU A 267 -3.41 -33.14 16.62
CA GLU A 267 -3.49 -34.49 17.16
C GLU A 267 -4.85 -34.81 17.83
N ASN A 268 -5.64 -33.78 18.19
CA ASN A 268 -6.84 -33.95 19.02
C ASN A 268 -8.05 -34.60 18.33
N LYS A 269 -8.16 -34.59 17.00
CA LYS A 269 -9.31 -35.23 16.31
C LYS A 269 -9.30 -36.75 16.38
N ALA A 270 -8.15 -37.38 16.59
CA ALA A 270 -8.05 -38.84 16.71
C ALA A 270 -8.68 -39.39 18.01
N ASN A 271 -8.94 -38.53 19.01
CA ASN A 271 -9.51 -38.94 20.30
C ASN A 271 -11.03 -38.71 20.38
N GLU A 272 -11.61 -37.84 19.55
CA GLU A 272 -13.07 -37.62 19.51
C GLU A 272 -13.79 -38.65 18.62
N GLU A 273 -13.15 -39.14 17.55
CA GLU A 273 -13.71 -40.21 16.70
C GLU A 273 -13.64 -41.60 17.35
N LYS A 274 -12.87 -41.79 18.43
CA LYS A 274 -12.81 -43.04 19.20
C LYS A 274 -13.78 -43.08 20.39
N GLN A 275 -14.54 -42.00 20.63
CA GLN A 275 -15.51 -41.91 21.72
C GLN A 275 -16.97 -41.83 21.23
N GLN A 276 -17.23 -42.07 19.95
CA GLN A 276 -18.57 -42.31 19.41
C GLN A 276 -18.77 -43.79 19.07
#